data_AF-A0ABD0JEL3-F1
#
_entry.id   AF-A0ABD0JEL3-F1
#
_cell.length_a   1.000
_cell.length_b   1.000
_cell.length_c   1.000
_cell.angle_alpha   90.00
_cell.angle_beta   90.00
_cell.angle_gamma   90.00
#
_symmetry.space_group_name_H-M   'P 1'
#
loop_
_entity.id
_entity.type
_entity.pdbx_description
1 polymer ?
#
loop_
_entity_poly.entity_id
_entity_poly.type
_entity_poly.pdbx_seq_one_letter_code
_entity_poly.pdbx_strand_id
1 'polypeptide(L)'
;TKPFSLTQPRARSVPLPEPIPKLKKHNPVPKSLYVASKDQAEVDRRKQENRQQAEERLMEASRRQFACANPEPSHKTREVLKNIVSEQDSKLEFERHRSRPVPAFLNKEIPIKMNTAAILREGQLYQKQEEETLKKIAKLESGTRNSLEFDEWQATMRKKDLDAKLAEVERRRLLGKLSYEEAILARQNLIEENRQKVAQMKKEADALMQEYLEQRLQDEQNMRNMVDQTHQSHRNAKDTQRRLQESKRKIVQQVAAENRELMRQALEEAEAEMRKKLELIHQIKAAEASPAPRQKMLDLTSTAGAWLLSEMSIAELRERLALMKVAEKEAEEKKRDEILEAKQAKDQQLIDTLECISKHRLEQTRSAALRLEEKKKGKPVSAIPKTEQLTDLQRQVEAKRQARIRAQEESKLTPGRSSTMRTAALIGQKKALEESRWKELERTREKTARIMSRGGNKYSEAAQRLTSFSAVTMAT
;
A
#
# COMPACT_ATOMS: atom_id res chain seq x y z
N THR A 1 -20.65 -18.54 80.72
CA THR A 1 -19.52 -17.59 80.75
C THR A 1 -18.87 -17.52 79.37
N LYS A 2 -18.47 -16.34 78.90
CA LYS A 2 -17.64 -16.13 77.69
C LYS A 2 -16.56 -15.09 78.03
N PRO A 3 -15.32 -15.21 77.51
CA PRO A 3 -14.25 -14.27 77.81
C PRO A 3 -14.47 -12.92 77.11
N PHE A 4 -13.90 -11.86 77.69
CA PHE A 4 -13.93 -10.49 77.18
C PHE A 4 -12.89 -10.28 76.07
N SER A 5 -13.26 -9.54 75.03
CA SER A 5 -12.39 -9.26 73.88
C SER A 5 -11.47 -8.06 74.15
N LEU A 6 -10.20 -8.32 74.44
CA LEU A 6 -9.16 -7.28 74.50
C LEU A 6 -8.92 -6.68 73.11
N THR A 7 -9.17 -5.38 72.96
CA THR A 7 -8.93 -4.65 71.71
C THR A 7 -7.44 -4.46 71.44
N GLN A 8 -6.94 -4.98 70.32
CA GLN A 8 -5.56 -4.74 69.90
C GLN A 8 -5.37 -3.28 69.43
N PRO A 9 -4.25 -2.62 69.76
CA PRO A 9 -3.98 -1.25 69.35
C PRO A 9 -3.71 -1.17 67.84
N ARG A 10 -4.25 -0.12 67.19
CA ARG A 10 -4.07 0.14 65.76
C ARG A 10 -2.59 0.40 65.44
N ALA A 11 -2.05 -0.29 64.43
CA ALA A 11 -0.68 -0.11 63.99
C ALA A 11 -0.37 1.35 63.58
N ARG A 12 0.82 1.84 63.91
CA ARG A 12 1.27 3.20 63.59
C ARG A 12 1.55 3.33 62.09
N SER A 13 0.95 4.33 61.45
CA SER A 13 1.21 4.65 60.04
C SER A 13 2.58 5.31 59.87
N VAL A 14 3.43 4.73 59.02
CA VAL A 14 4.68 5.36 58.56
C VAL A 14 4.31 6.56 57.67
N PRO A 15 4.93 7.75 57.83
CA PRO A 15 4.67 8.88 56.95
C PRO A 15 5.13 8.58 55.52
N LEU A 16 4.32 9.00 54.54
CA LEU A 16 4.67 8.88 53.13
C LEU A 16 5.78 9.89 52.76
N PRO A 17 6.80 9.50 51.97
CA PRO A 17 7.86 10.41 51.54
C PRO A 17 7.31 11.48 50.58
N GLU A 18 7.92 12.66 50.59
CA GLU A 18 7.48 13.79 49.78
C GLU A 18 7.62 13.52 48.27
N PRO A 19 6.62 13.91 47.44
CA PRO A 19 6.65 13.65 46.01
C PRO A 19 7.65 14.56 45.29
N ILE A 20 8.63 13.96 44.60
CA ILE A 20 9.69 14.65 43.87
C ILE A 20 9.11 15.72 42.91
N PRO A 21 9.60 16.97 42.93
CA PRO A 21 9.15 18.04 42.05
C PRO A 21 9.25 17.67 40.56
N LYS A 22 8.11 17.69 39.85
CA LYS A 22 8.04 17.35 38.43
C LYS A 22 8.45 18.56 37.58
N LEU A 23 9.61 18.47 36.94
CA LEU A 23 10.09 19.47 35.97
C LEU A 23 9.07 19.69 34.85
N LYS A 24 8.95 20.94 34.39
CA LYS A 24 8.08 21.30 33.25
C LYS A 24 8.60 20.61 31.98
N LYS A 25 7.68 20.07 31.17
CA LYS A 25 8.04 19.47 29.87
C LYS A 25 8.62 20.55 28.95
N HIS A 26 9.63 20.18 28.16
CA HIS A 26 10.19 21.08 27.14
C HIS A 26 9.16 21.37 26.03
N ASN A 27 9.30 22.53 25.37
CA ASN A 27 8.47 22.86 24.21
C ASN A 27 8.80 21.92 23.04
N PRO A 28 7.80 21.46 22.27
CA PRO A 28 8.03 20.60 21.12
C PRO A 28 8.82 21.33 20.03
N VAL A 29 9.68 20.59 19.32
CA VAL A 29 10.50 21.10 18.22
C VAL A 29 9.61 21.73 17.13
N PRO A 30 9.97 22.89 16.56
CA PRO A 30 9.18 23.53 15.50
C PRO A 30 8.91 22.61 14.32
N LYS A 31 7.64 22.52 13.90
CA LYS A 31 7.19 21.66 12.78
C LYS A 31 7.89 21.98 11.46
N SER A 32 8.46 23.18 11.31
CA SER A 32 9.25 23.62 10.16
C SER A 32 10.48 22.74 9.88
N LEU A 33 11.09 22.11 10.89
CA LEU A 33 12.21 21.17 10.67
C LEU A 33 11.80 19.90 9.90
N TYR A 34 10.51 19.57 9.87
CA TYR A 34 9.96 18.40 9.17
C TYR A 34 9.26 18.77 7.85
N VAL A 35 9.29 20.05 7.46
CA VAL A 35 8.77 20.53 6.17
C VAL A 35 9.94 20.68 5.21
N ALA A 36 9.94 19.92 4.12
CA ALA A 36 10.95 20.03 3.07
C ALA A 36 10.96 21.44 2.46
N SER A 37 12.14 21.93 2.05
CA SER A 37 12.24 23.25 1.41
C SER A 37 11.46 23.31 0.10
N LYS A 38 11.12 24.52 -0.36
CA LYS A 38 10.42 24.72 -1.64
C LYS A 38 11.20 24.10 -2.81
N ASP A 39 12.52 24.19 -2.78
CA ASP A 39 13.41 23.67 -3.82
C ASP A 39 13.45 22.14 -3.79
N GLN A 40 13.44 21.53 -2.59
CA GLN A 40 13.35 20.09 -2.42
C GLN A 40 12.01 19.56 -2.98
N ALA A 41 10.90 20.24 -2.70
CA ALA A 41 9.57 19.90 -3.21
C ALA A 41 9.44 20.11 -4.73
N GLU A 42 10.05 21.15 -5.30
CA GLU A 42 10.13 21.38 -6.75
C GLU A 42 10.95 20.28 -7.43
N VAL A 43 12.09 19.90 -6.85
CA VAL A 43 12.94 18.80 -7.34
C VAL A 43 12.18 17.47 -7.29
N ASP A 44 11.45 17.18 -6.22
CA ASP A 44 10.67 15.94 -6.11
C ASP A 44 9.43 15.93 -7.02
N ARG A 45 8.81 17.09 -7.30
CA ARG A 45 7.78 17.20 -8.35
C ARG A 45 8.38 16.91 -9.72
N ARG A 46 9.55 17.48 -10.06
CA ARG A 46 10.25 17.21 -11.32
C ARG A 46 10.70 15.76 -11.46
N LYS A 47 11.08 15.08 -10.36
CA LYS A 47 11.33 13.62 -10.37
C LYS A 47 10.06 12.84 -10.69
N GLN A 48 8.92 13.23 -10.13
CA GLN A 48 7.62 12.59 -10.44
C GLN A 48 7.19 12.84 -11.89
N GLU A 49 7.33 14.07 -12.40
CA GLU A 49 7.07 14.44 -13.80
C GLU A 49 7.98 13.67 -14.76
N ASN A 50 9.30 13.65 -14.52
CA ASN A 50 10.25 12.89 -15.32
C ASN A 50 9.98 11.38 -15.28
N ARG A 51 9.58 10.85 -14.11
CA ARG A 51 9.18 9.44 -13.96
C ARG A 51 7.92 9.13 -14.76
N GLN A 52 6.88 9.96 -14.67
CA GLN A 52 5.65 9.80 -15.45
C GLN A 52 5.94 9.84 -16.94
N GLN A 53 6.72 10.82 -17.42
CA GLN A 53 7.14 10.86 -18.83
C GLN A 53 8.01 9.66 -19.24
N ALA A 54 8.84 9.11 -18.35
CA ALA A 54 9.62 7.91 -18.62
C ALA A 54 8.73 6.65 -18.71
N GLU A 55 7.74 6.53 -17.82
CA GLU A 55 6.72 5.47 -17.86
C GLU A 55 5.82 5.60 -19.11
N GLU A 56 5.45 6.82 -19.52
CA GLU A 56 4.74 7.09 -20.79
C GLU A 56 5.59 6.76 -22.02
N ARG A 57 6.86 7.19 -22.07
CA ARG A 57 7.79 6.85 -23.16
C ARG A 57 8.03 5.35 -23.25
N LEU A 58 8.16 4.65 -22.11
CA LEU A 58 8.28 3.19 -22.05
C LEU A 58 7.01 2.52 -22.61
N MET A 59 5.83 2.95 -22.17
CA MET A 59 4.55 2.42 -22.67
C MET A 59 4.32 2.72 -24.15
N GLU A 60 4.77 3.87 -24.65
CA GLU A 60 4.71 4.21 -26.08
C GLU A 60 5.72 3.40 -26.89
N ALA A 61 6.94 3.19 -26.38
CA ALA A 61 7.94 2.32 -26.99
C ALA A 61 7.44 0.87 -27.09
N SER A 62 6.95 0.27 -25.99
CA SER A 62 6.39 -1.09 -25.99
C SER A 62 5.14 -1.24 -26.88
N ARG A 63 4.38 -0.16 -27.14
CA ARG A 63 3.28 -0.15 -28.12
C ARG A 63 3.76 -0.06 -29.58
N ARG A 64 4.94 0.52 -29.83
CA ARG A 64 5.57 0.65 -31.16
C ARG A 64 6.54 -0.49 -31.47
N GLN A 65 6.91 -1.29 -30.48
CA GLN A 65 7.88 -2.38 -30.57
C GLN A 65 7.30 -3.54 -31.40
N PHE A 66 8.02 -3.96 -32.44
CA PHE A 66 7.64 -5.14 -33.23
C PHE A 66 7.62 -6.39 -32.35
N ALA A 67 6.73 -7.34 -32.64
CA ALA A 67 6.57 -8.55 -31.84
C ALA A 67 7.86 -9.40 -31.68
N CYS A 68 8.76 -9.35 -32.67
CA CYS A 68 10.07 -10.00 -32.63
C CYS A 68 11.12 -9.27 -31.77
N ALA A 69 10.88 -8.00 -31.41
CA ALA A 69 11.74 -7.19 -30.55
C ALA A 69 11.23 -7.12 -29.10
N ASN A 70 10.01 -7.60 -28.81
CA ASN A 70 9.45 -7.64 -27.46
C ASN A 70 10.19 -8.69 -26.61
N PRO A 71 10.85 -8.32 -25.49
CA PRO A 71 11.60 -9.26 -24.65
C PRO A 71 10.72 -10.11 -23.73
N GLU A 72 9.39 -9.90 -23.70
CA GLU A 72 8.47 -10.74 -22.93
C GLU A 72 8.59 -12.22 -23.36
N PRO A 73 9.00 -13.13 -22.45
CA PRO A 73 9.15 -14.54 -22.78
C PRO A 73 7.79 -15.14 -23.18
N SER A 74 7.78 -15.90 -24.27
CA SER A 74 6.65 -16.75 -24.69
C SER A 74 6.09 -17.53 -23.49
N HIS A 75 4.78 -17.78 -23.46
CA HIS A 75 4.07 -18.39 -22.32
C HIS A 75 4.83 -19.61 -21.74
N LYS A 76 5.28 -20.51 -22.61
CA LYS A 76 6.08 -21.69 -22.23
C LYS A 76 7.40 -21.33 -21.54
N THR A 77 8.11 -20.31 -22.02
CA THR A 77 9.35 -19.79 -21.40
C THR A 77 9.04 -19.07 -20.08
N ARG A 78 7.91 -18.36 -19.98
CA ARG A 78 7.44 -17.71 -18.74
C ARG A 78 7.02 -18.73 -17.68
N GLU A 79 6.43 -19.85 -18.08
CA GLU A 79 6.16 -21.01 -17.22
C GLU A 79 7.45 -21.70 -16.78
N VAL A 80 8.41 -21.93 -17.68
CA VAL A 80 9.73 -22.48 -17.32
C VAL A 80 10.45 -21.58 -16.32
N LEU A 81 10.46 -20.25 -16.53
CA LEU A 81 11.04 -19.29 -15.58
C LEU A 81 10.29 -19.29 -14.23
N LYS A 82 8.95 -19.32 -14.24
CA LYS A 82 8.14 -19.43 -13.03
C LYS A 82 8.42 -20.73 -12.26
N ASN A 83 8.63 -21.83 -12.97
CA ASN A 83 8.98 -23.12 -12.37
C ASN A 83 10.40 -23.07 -11.77
N ILE A 84 11.38 -22.51 -12.48
CA ILE A 84 12.76 -22.33 -11.96
C ILE A 84 12.76 -21.45 -10.71
N VAL A 85 12.03 -20.32 -10.72
CA VAL A 85 11.89 -19.45 -9.53
C VAL A 85 11.18 -20.19 -8.39
N SER A 86 10.06 -20.87 -8.66
CA SER A 86 9.37 -21.67 -7.64
C SER A 86 10.24 -22.81 -7.09
N GLU A 87 11.14 -23.37 -7.90
CA GLU A 87 12.09 -24.40 -7.48
C GLU A 87 13.20 -23.80 -6.61
N GLN A 88 13.73 -22.63 -6.98
CA GLN A 88 14.69 -21.86 -6.17
C GLN A 88 14.05 -21.43 -4.83
N ASP A 89 12.86 -20.84 -4.83
CA ASP A 89 12.11 -20.50 -3.63
C ASP A 89 11.88 -21.74 -2.75
N SER A 90 11.51 -22.89 -3.34
CA SER A 90 11.33 -24.13 -2.58
C SER A 90 12.61 -24.69 -1.95
N LYS A 91 13.79 -24.30 -2.47
CA LYS A 91 15.12 -24.56 -1.90
C LYS A 91 15.50 -23.54 -0.83
N LEU A 92 15.00 -22.31 -0.92
CA LEU A 92 15.09 -21.30 0.15
C LEU A 92 14.11 -21.55 1.31
N GLU A 93 13.05 -22.35 1.13
CA GLU A 93 12.12 -22.77 2.19
C GLU A 93 12.69 -23.83 3.18
N PHE A 94 14.00 -23.79 3.46
CA PHE A 94 14.74 -24.69 4.36
C PHE A 94 14.34 -24.62 5.85
N GLU A 95 13.34 -23.82 6.18
CA GLU A 95 12.78 -23.62 7.53
C GLU A 95 11.24 -23.59 7.57
N ARG A 96 10.56 -23.76 6.44
CA ARG A 96 9.09 -23.80 6.43
C ARG A 96 8.62 -25.08 7.11
N HIS A 97 7.81 -24.95 8.17
CA HIS A 97 7.21 -26.09 8.86
C HIS A 97 6.23 -26.81 7.93
N ARG A 98 6.74 -27.77 7.15
CA ARG A 98 5.97 -28.69 6.32
C ARG A 98 5.24 -29.65 7.24
N SER A 99 4.00 -29.29 7.60
CA SER A 99 3.05 -30.20 8.24
C SER A 99 3.02 -31.51 7.45
N ARG A 100 3.50 -32.60 8.05
CA ARG A 100 3.56 -33.91 7.40
C ARG A 100 2.16 -34.25 6.89
N PRO A 101 1.98 -34.60 5.61
CA PRO A 101 0.66 -35.03 5.12
C PRO A 101 0.22 -36.20 5.98
N VAL A 102 -1.04 -36.17 6.45
CA VAL A 102 -1.58 -37.18 7.35
C VAL A 102 -1.36 -38.57 6.71
N PRO A 103 -0.55 -39.46 7.33
CA PRO A 103 -0.14 -40.70 6.69
C PRO A 103 -1.34 -41.47 6.12
N ALA A 104 -1.24 -41.94 4.87
CA ALA A 104 -2.38 -42.47 4.13
C ALA A 104 -3.06 -43.70 4.77
N PHE A 105 -2.43 -44.33 5.77
CA PHE A 105 -3.04 -45.38 6.58
C PHE A 105 -4.02 -44.87 7.65
N LEU A 106 -3.91 -43.61 8.09
CA LEU A 106 -4.87 -42.96 8.99
C LEU A 106 -6.14 -42.49 8.26
N ASN A 107 -6.05 -42.30 6.95
CA ASN A 107 -7.19 -41.99 6.08
C ASN A 107 -7.94 -43.26 5.61
N LYS A 108 -7.47 -44.46 6.01
CA LYS A 108 -8.21 -45.70 5.84
C LYS A 108 -9.02 -45.93 7.11
N GLU A 109 -10.30 -46.24 6.95
CA GLU A 109 -11.14 -46.71 8.05
C GLU A 109 -10.64 -48.09 8.49
N ILE A 110 -9.78 -48.12 9.51
CA ILE A 110 -9.32 -49.36 10.13
C ILE A 110 -10.52 -49.95 10.88
N PRO A 111 -11.02 -51.15 10.53
CA PRO A 111 -12.16 -51.74 11.21
C PRO A 111 -11.77 -52.12 12.64
N ILE A 112 -12.14 -51.28 13.61
CA ILE A 112 -11.85 -51.50 15.03
C ILE A 112 -12.66 -52.72 15.49
N LYS A 113 -11.99 -53.88 15.61
CA LYS A 113 -12.61 -55.08 16.15
C LYS A 113 -13.00 -54.84 17.62
N MET A 114 -14.30 -54.88 17.89
CA MET A 114 -14.87 -54.68 19.22
C MET A 114 -14.65 -55.92 20.10
N ASN A 115 -13.40 -56.12 20.53
CA ASN A 115 -13.06 -57.08 21.58
C ASN A 115 -13.71 -56.63 22.91
N THR A 116 -13.91 -57.56 23.86
CA THR A 116 -14.53 -57.29 25.17
C THR A 116 -13.90 -56.09 25.91
N ALA A 117 -12.57 -56.02 25.96
CA ALA A 117 -11.83 -54.92 26.56
C ALA A 117 -11.90 -53.59 25.76
N ALA A 118 -12.38 -53.58 24.52
CA ALA A 118 -12.73 -52.34 23.80
C ALA A 118 -14.13 -51.85 24.22
N ILE A 119 -15.11 -52.77 24.19
CA ILE A 119 -16.51 -52.51 24.61
C ILE A 119 -16.52 -51.92 26.03
N LEU A 120 -15.90 -52.59 27.01
CA LEU A 120 -15.91 -52.13 28.40
C LEU A 120 -15.20 -50.76 28.60
N ARG A 121 -14.15 -50.45 27.82
CA ARG A 121 -13.46 -49.15 27.91
C ARG A 121 -14.28 -48.01 27.30
N GLU A 122 -14.99 -48.25 26.20
CA GLU A 122 -15.86 -47.24 25.58
C GLU A 122 -17.17 -47.06 26.37
N GLY A 123 -17.76 -48.14 26.89
CA GLY A 123 -18.90 -48.07 27.81
C GLY A 123 -18.57 -47.26 29.08
N GLN A 124 -17.41 -47.53 29.70
CA GLN A 124 -16.93 -46.78 30.86
C GLN A 124 -16.66 -45.29 30.55
N LEU A 125 -16.28 -44.95 29.31
CA LEU A 125 -16.12 -43.57 28.86
C LEU A 125 -17.47 -42.84 28.83
N TYR A 126 -18.50 -43.45 28.23
CA TYR A 126 -19.84 -42.86 28.18
C TYR A 126 -20.50 -42.78 29.54
N GLN A 127 -20.39 -43.81 30.38
CA GLN A 127 -20.86 -43.78 31.77
C GLN A 127 -20.26 -42.61 32.57
N LYS A 128 -18.97 -42.28 32.36
CA LYS A 128 -18.35 -41.10 32.98
C LYS A 128 -18.90 -39.78 32.45
N GLN A 129 -19.26 -39.70 31.17
CA GLN A 129 -19.91 -38.53 30.57
C GLN A 129 -21.36 -38.37 31.07
N GLU A 130 -22.08 -39.48 31.25
CA GLU A 130 -23.41 -39.52 31.86
C GLU A 130 -23.37 -39.12 33.33
N GLU A 131 -22.46 -39.70 34.12
CA GLU A 131 -22.19 -39.27 35.50
C GLU A 131 -21.87 -37.77 35.57
N GLU A 132 -21.05 -37.25 34.65
CA GLU A 132 -20.73 -35.83 34.59
C GLU A 132 -21.93 -34.94 34.23
N THR A 133 -22.80 -35.37 33.32
CA THR A 133 -24.00 -34.62 32.96
C THR A 133 -25.05 -34.67 34.07
N LEU A 134 -25.26 -35.83 34.70
CA LEU A 134 -26.07 -35.97 35.92
C LEU A 134 -25.54 -35.11 37.07
N LYS A 135 -24.22 -35.10 37.32
CA LYS A 135 -23.58 -34.21 38.32
C LYS A 135 -23.64 -32.73 37.95
N LYS A 136 -23.89 -32.37 36.70
CA LYS A 136 -24.19 -30.98 36.27
C LYS A 136 -25.68 -30.67 36.49
N ILE A 137 -26.58 -31.57 36.11
CA ILE A 137 -28.03 -31.46 36.34
C ILE A 137 -28.36 -31.31 37.83
N ALA A 138 -27.84 -32.20 38.69
CA ALA A 138 -28.05 -32.13 40.14
C ALA A 138 -27.52 -30.82 40.80
N LYS A 139 -26.54 -30.13 40.18
CA LYS A 139 -26.08 -28.80 40.62
C LYS A 139 -27.02 -27.67 40.20
N LEU A 140 -27.74 -27.83 39.09
CA LEU A 140 -28.79 -26.92 38.67
C LEU A 140 -30.05 -27.13 39.53
N GLU A 141 -30.43 -28.38 39.78
CA GLU A 141 -31.56 -28.77 40.63
C GLU A 141 -31.40 -28.31 42.09
N SER A 142 -30.18 -28.35 42.63
CA SER A 142 -29.86 -27.78 43.96
C SER A 142 -29.78 -26.25 43.99
N GLY A 143 -30.21 -25.56 42.92
CA GLY A 143 -30.40 -24.11 42.90
C GLY A 143 -29.11 -23.29 42.90
N THR A 144 -27.96 -23.89 42.54
CA THR A 144 -26.71 -23.12 42.44
C THR A 144 -26.78 -22.11 41.29
N ARG A 145 -26.13 -20.95 41.45
CA ARG A 145 -26.25 -19.82 40.51
C ARG A 145 -25.77 -20.21 39.11
N ASN A 146 -26.67 -20.17 38.13
CA ASN A 146 -26.39 -20.51 36.72
C ASN A 146 -25.24 -19.67 36.14
N SER A 147 -24.16 -20.33 35.72
CA SER A 147 -23.07 -19.67 34.95
C SER A 147 -23.58 -19.11 33.62
N LEU A 148 -24.59 -19.76 33.02
CA LEU A 148 -25.12 -19.43 31.70
C LEU A 148 -25.52 -17.95 31.56
N GLU A 149 -26.17 -17.35 32.57
CA GLU A 149 -26.51 -15.91 32.54
C GLU A 149 -25.27 -15.01 32.47
N PHE A 150 -24.19 -15.38 33.17
CA PHE A 150 -22.92 -14.67 33.15
C PHE A 150 -22.17 -14.91 31.83
N ASP A 151 -22.18 -16.12 31.30
CA ASP A 151 -21.54 -16.47 30.03
C ASP A 151 -22.25 -15.81 28.83
N GLU A 152 -23.58 -15.74 28.85
CA GLU A 152 -24.40 -14.99 27.88
C GLU A 152 -24.21 -13.47 28.01
N TRP A 153 -24.16 -12.93 29.23
CA TRP A 153 -23.80 -11.54 29.47
C TRP A 153 -22.39 -11.23 28.95
N GLN A 154 -21.42 -12.11 29.21
CA GLN A 154 -20.04 -11.95 28.76
C GLN A 154 -19.93 -12.07 27.22
N ALA A 155 -20.69 -12.96 26.60
CA ALA A 155 -20.77 -13.10 25.14
C ALA A 155 -21.44 -11.87 24.48
N THR A 156 -22.54 -11.37 25.05
CA THR A 156 -23.23 -10.17 24.53
C THR A 156 -22.41 -8.90 24.74
N MET A 157 -21.65 -8.77 25.83
CA MET A 157 -20.70 -7.65 26.01
C MET A 157 -19.52 -7.75 25.03
N ARG A 158 -18.87 -8.93 24.87
CA ARG A 158 -17.85 -9.13 23.82
C ARG A 158 -18.36 -8.79 22.42
N LYS A 159 -19.62 -9.12 22.13
CA LYS A 159 -20.27 -8.77 20.86
C LYS A 159 -20.45 -7.25 20.73
N LYS A 160 -20.98 -6.56 21.74
CA LYS A 160 -21.11 -5.09 21.76
C LYS A 160 -19.76 -4.39 21.56
N ASP A 161 -18.70 -4.87 22.21
CA ASP A 161 -17.34 -4.34 22.05
C ASP A 161 -16.80 -4.52 20.61
N LEU A 162 -17.10 -5.65 19.97
CA LEU A 162 -16.73 -5.93 18.59
C LEU A 162 -17.54 -5.06 17.61
N ASP A 163 -18.85 -5.00 17.79
CA ASP A 163 -19.78 -4.21 17.01
C ASP A 163 -19.42 -2.70 17.09
N ALA A 164 -19.06 -2.21 18.27
CA ALA A 164 -18.58 -0.83 18.47
C ALA A 164 -17.26 -0.55 17.73
N LYS A 165 -16.28 -1.48 17.77
CA LYS A 165 -15.01 -1.36 17.04
C LYS A 165 -15.23 -1.37 15.53
N LEU A 166 -16.12 -2.22 15.02
CA LEU A 166 -16.48 -2.26 13.60
C LEU A 166 -17.17 -0.96 13.15
N ALA A 167 -18.08 -0.42 13.98
CA ALA A 167 -18.72 0.87 13.73
C ALA A 167 -17.70 2.03 13.76
N GLU A 168 -16.71 2.02 14.65
CA GLU A 168 -15.67 3.05 14.68
C GLU A 168 -14.75 2.99 13.43
N VAL A 169 -14.40 1.79 12.98
CA VAL A 169 -13.60 1.59 11.75
C VAL A 169 -14.36 2.10 10.51
N GLU A 170 -15.66 1.80 10.37
CA GLU A 170 -16.45 2.35 9.26
C GLU A 170 -16.65 3.87 9.41
N ARG A 171 -16.79 4.41 10.64
CA ARG A 171 -16.85 5.87 10.88
C ARG A 171 -15.58 6.56 10.39
N ARG A 172 -14.40 6.03 10.74
CA ARG A 172 -13.10 6.52 10.25
C ARG A 172 -12.99 6.43 8.73
N ARG A 173 -13.48 5.35 8.11
CA ARG A 173 -13.54 5.15 6.65
C ARG A 173 -14.46 6.16 5.96
N LEU A 174 -15.64 6.43 6.50
CA LEU A 174 -16.59 7.42 5.95
C LEU A 174 -16.04 8.84 6.07
N LEU A 175 -15.46 9.21 7.22
CA LEU A 175 -14.79 10.50 7.40
C LEU A 175 -13.62 10.69 6.41
N GLY A 176 -12.83 9.65 6.15
CA GLY A 176 -11.79 9.67 5.12
C GLY A 176 -12.32 9.91 3.71
N LYS A 177 -13.46 9.29 3.34
CA LYS A 177 -14.15 9.58 2.07
C LYS A 177 -14.67 11.02 2.04
N LEU A 178 -15.26 11.51 3.14
CA LEU A 178 -15.84 12.86 3.21
C LEU A 178 -14.76 13.92 2.97
N SER A 179 -13.65 13.83 3.70
CA SER A 179 -12.50 14.72 3.55
C SER A 179 -11.90 14.69 2.14
N TYR A 180 -11.89 13.53 1.47
CA TYR A 180 -11.44 13.40 0.09
C TYR A 180 -12.38 14.10 -0.91
N GLU A 181 -13.70 13.88 -0.80
CA GLU A 181 -14.69 14.55 -1.68
C GLU A 181 -14.70 16.07 -1.44
N GLU A 182 -14.51 16.52 -0.19
CA GLU A 182 -14.38 17.94 0.17
C GLU A 182 -13.09 18.59 -0.34
N ALA A 183 -11.95 17.88 -0.30
CA ALA A 183 -10.68 18.39 -0.84
C ALA A 183 -10.73 18.59 -2.36
N ILE A 184 -11.47 17.75 -3.10
CA ILE A 184 -11.69 17.95 -4.54
C ILE A 184 -12.54 19.20 -4.79
N LEU A 185 -13.66 19.36 -4.06
CA LEU A 185 -14.52 20.53 -4.17
C LEU A 185 -13.77 21.83 -3.85
N ALA A 186 -13.01 21.88 -2.76
CA ALA A 186 -12.18 23.04 -2.41
C ALA A 186 -11.17 23.39 -3.52
N ARG A 187 -10.60 22.38 -4.20
CA ARG A 187 -9.72 22.57 -5.35
C ARG A 187 -10.46 23.07 -6.60
N GLN A 188 -11.71 22.67 -6.83
CA GLN A 188 -12.54 23.20 -7.91
C GLN A 188 -12.86 24.68 -7.67
N ASN A 189 -13.35 25.03 -6.48
CA ASN A 189 -13.65 26.41 -6.08
C ASN A 189 -12.42 27.33 -6.26
N LEU A 190 -11.23 26.89 -5.81
CA LEU A 190 -9.99 27.67 -5.96
C LEU A 190 -9.58 27.88 -7.43
N ILE A 191 -9.86 26.91 -8.32
CA ILE A 191 -9.64 27.07 -9.76
C ILE A 191 -10.63 28.08 -10.36
N GLU A 192 -11.88 28.10 -9.89
CA GLU A 192 -12.91 29.03 -10.34
C GLU A 192 -12.69 30.46 -9.84
N GLU A 193 -12.32 30.64 -8.57
CA GLU A 193 -11.84 31.92 -8.05
C GLU A 193 -10.66 32.46 -8.87
N ASN A 194 -9.67 31.60 -9.19
CA ASN A 194 -8.51 32.02 -9.97
C ASN A 194 -8.89 32.37 -11.42
N ARG A 195 -9.87 31.68 -12.02
CA ARG A 195 -10.44 32.07 -13.32
C ARG A 195 -11.13 33.44 -13.24
N GLN A 196 -11.89 33.72 -12.19
CA GLN A 196 -12.55 35.01 -11.97
C GLN A 196 -11.52 36.14 -11.78
N LYS A 197 -10.51 35.94 -10.94
CA LYS A 197 -9.40 36.89 -10.72
C LYS A 197 -8.62 37.18 -12.00
N VAL A 198 -8.33 36.16 -12.82
CA VAL A 198 -7.70 36.34 -14.15
C VAL A 198 -8.63 37.07 -15.13
N ALA A 199 -9.95 36.89 -15.05
CA ALA A 199 -10.90 37.63 -15.88
C ALA A 199 -11.05 39.10 -15.44
N GLN A 200 -10.87 39.41 -14.15
CA GLN A 200 -10.80 40.78 -13.62
C GLN A 200 -9.51 41.48 -14.07
N MET A 201 -8.35 40.89 -13.80
CA MET A 201 -7.05 41.42 -14.23
C MET A 201 -6.94 41.64 -15.75
N LYS A 202 -7.64 40.84 -16.56
CA LYS A 202 -7.74 41.09 -18.01
C LYS A 202 -8.49 42.38 -18.32
N LYS A 203 -9.68 42.58 -17.76
CA LYS A 203 -10.46 43.81 -17.95
C LYS A 203 -9.69 45.04 -17.48
N GLU A 204 -8.97 44.93 -16.37
CA GLU A 204 -8.11 45.98 -15.83
C GLU A 204 -6.94 46.29 -16.77
N ALA A 205 -6.26 45.27 -17.31
CA ALA A 205 -5.20 45.44 -18.30
C ALA A 205 -5.70 45.98 -19.65
N ASP A 206 -6.88 45.55 -20.10
CA ASP A 206 -7.53 46.03 -21.33
C ASP A 206 -7.90 47.53 -21.19
N ALA A 207 -8.35 47.97 -20.00
CA ALA A 207 -8.64 49.37 -19.70
C ALA A 207 -7.36 50.22 -19.63
N LEU A 208 -6.32 49.78 -18.90
CA LEU A 208 -5.03 50.46 -18.83
C LEU A 208 -4.35 50.57 -20.21
N MET A 209 -4.57 49.60 -21.10
CA MET A 209 -4.12 49.66 -22.50
C MET A 209 -4.86 50.74 -23.29
N GLN A 210 -6.17 50.93 -23.06
CA GLN A 210 -6.95 52.00 -23.68
C GLN A 210 -6.47 53.37 -23.21
N GLU A 211 -6.30 53.57 -21.90
CA GLU A 211 -5.75 54.81 -21.32
C GLU A 211 -4.36 55.14 -21.89
N TYR A 212 -3.47 54.15 -22.02
CA TYR A 212 -2.14 54.34 -22.62
C TYR A 212 -2.21 54.73 -24.11
N LEU A 213 -3.12 54.14 -24.89
CA LEU A 213 -3.31 54.49 -26.30
C LEU A 213 -3.87 55.91 -26.46
N GLU A 214 -4.79 56.33 -25.59
CA GLU A 214 -5.30 57.70 -25.55
C GLU A 214 -4.22 58.72 -25.16
N GLN A 215 -3.42 58.43 -24.14
CA GLN A 215 -2.26 59.25 -23.76
C GLN A 215 -1.24 59.37 -24.91
N ARG A 216 -0.95 58.27 -25.62
CA ARG A 216 -0.06 58.31 -26.79
C ARG A 216 -0.61 59.15 -27.94
N LEU A 217 -1.92 59.13 -28.16
CA LEU A 217 -2.56 59.98 -29.17
C LEU A 217 -2.48 61.46 -28.78
N GLN A 218 -2.60 61.79 -27.49
CA GLN A 218 -2.42 63.16 -26.97
C GLN A 218 -0.95 63.61 -27.05
N ASP A 219 0.00 62.76 -26.67
CA ASP A 219 1.45 62.99 -26.84
C ASP A 219 1.80 63.31 -28.30
N GLU A 220 1.30 62.52 -29.25
CA GLU A 220 1.52 62.77 -30.67
C GLU A 220 0.96 64.13 -31.14
N GLN A 221 -0.23 64.51 -30.68
CA GLN A 221 -0.82 65.82 -31.00
C GLN A 221 0.02 66.96 -30.39
N ASN A 222 0.43 66.82 -29.13
CA ASN A 222 1.30 67.79 -28.45
C ASN A 222 2.66 67.93 -29.14
N MET A 223 3.28 66.82 -29.56
CA MET A 223 4.54 66.82 -30.30
C MET A 223 4.41 67.43 -31.70
N ARG A 224 3.31 67.17 -32.42
CA ARG A 224 3.02 67.84 -33.71
C ARG A 224 2.90 69.36 -33.52
N ASN A 225 2.11 69.80 -32.54
CA ASN A 225 1.96 71.22 -32.19
C ASN A 225 3.31 71.88 -31.82
N MET A 226 4.16 71.18 -31.05
CA MET A 226 5.50 71.65 -30.68
C MET A 226 6.45 71.72 -31.89
N VAL A 227 6.38 70.76 -32.81
CA VAL A 227 7.15 70.76 -34.07
C VAL A 227 6.70 71.92 -34.97
N ASP A 228 5.40 72.19 -35.07
CA ASP A 228 4.89 73.34 -35.83
C ASP A 228 5.30 74.69 -35.21
N GLN A 229 5.21 74.83 -33.88
CA GLN A 229 5.75 76.01 -33.17
C GLN A 229 7.27 76.16 -33.36
N THR A 230 8.00 75.05 -33.40
CA THR A 230 9.45 75.03 -33.66
C THR A 230 9.76 75.40 -35.12
N HIS A 231 8.95 74.96 -36.08
CA HIS A 231 9.07 75.38 -37.48
C HIS A 231 8.72 76.86 -37.69
N GLN A 232 7.70 77.38 -37.02
CA GLN A 232 7.39 78.82 -37.00
C GLN A 232 8.54 79.62 -36.38
N SER A 233 9.06 79.17 -35.24
CA SER A 233 10.22 79.76 -34.58
C SER A 233 11.48 79.71 -35.45
N HIS A 234 11.72 78.63 -36.19
CA HIS A 234 12.82 78.52 -37.15
C HIS A 234 12.65 79.39 -38.39
N ARG A 235 11.42 79.67 -38.86
CA ARG A 235 11.18 80.67 -39.92
C ARG A 235 11.57 82.06 -39.40
N ASN A 236 11.00 82.46 -38.26
CA ASN A 236 11.31 83.73 -37.59
C ASN A 236 12.81 83.87 -37.27
N ALA A 237 13.46 82.80 -36.82
CA ALA A 237 14.89 82.76 -36.52
C ALA A 237 15.75 82.81 -37.79
N LYS A 238 15.33 82.25 -38.92
CA LYS A 238 16.02 82.42 -40.21
C LYS A 238 15.88 83.85 -40.73
N ASP A 239 14.75 84.51 -40.52
CA ASP A 239 14.55 85.90 -40.94
C ASP A 239 15.29 86.90 -40.03
N THR A 240 15.42 86.62 -38.73
CA THR A 240 16.37 87.38 -37.88
C THR A 240 17.83 87.01 -38.17
N GLN A 241 18.14 85.76 -38.53
CA GLN A 241 19.51 85.37 -38.93
C GLN A 241 19.92 86.02 -40.26
N ARG A 242 19.00 86.25 -41.21
CA ARG A 242 19.24 87.04 -42.43
C ARG A 242 19.65 88.47 -42.07
N ARG A 243 18.84 89.17 -41.25
CA ARG A 243 19.15 90.50 -40.71
C ARG A 243 20.47 90.53 -39.90
N LEU A 244 20.78 89.45 -39.18
CA LEU A 244 22.03 89.28 -38.44
C LEU A 244 23.22 88.93 -39.35
N GLN A 245 23.03 88.34 -40.52
CA GLN A 245 24.09 88.16 -41.53
C GLN A 245 24.37 89.49 -42.25
N GLU A 246 23.33 90.29 -42.52
CA GLU A 246 23.46 91.65 -43.04
C GLU A 246 24.23 92.58 -42.09
N SER A 247 24.20 92.35 -40.77
CA SER A 247 25.05 93.04 -39.79
C SER A 247 26.38 92.33 -39.50
N LYS A 248 26.44 91.00 -39.37
CA LYS A 248 27.71 90.27 -39.17
C LYS A 248 28.66 90.36 -40.36
N ARG A 249 28.17 90.55 -41.58
CA ARG A 249 29.03 90.90 -42.73
C ARG A 249 29.81 92.20 -42.47
N LYS A 250 29.24 93.16 -41.73
CA LYS A 250 29.90 94.40 -41.30
C LYS A 250 30.88 94.20 -40.12
N ILE A 251 30.81 93.07 -39.41
CA ILE A 251 31.62 92.78 -38.20
C ILE A 251 32.76 91.78 -38.49
N VAL A 252 32.57 90.80 -39.38
CA VAL A 252 33.68 89.92 -39.82
C VAL A 252 34.67 90.70 -40.70
N GLN A 253 34.21 91.76 -41.36
CA GLN A 253 35.04 92.82 -41.94
C GLN A 253 35.91 93.58 -40.91
N GLN A 254 35.69 93.39 -39.60
CA GLN A 254 36.47 93.98 -38.50
C GLN A 254 37.33 92.91 -37.80
N VAL A 255 36.73 91.80 -37.34
CA VAL A 255 37.39 90.80 -36.47
C VAL A 255 38.42 89.90 -37.18
N ALA A 256 38.40 89.80 -38.52
CA ALA A 256 39.45 89.10 -39.27
C ALA A 256 40.86 89.75 -39.14
N ALA A 257 40.94 90.91 -38.48
CA ALA A 257 42.18 91.55 -38.08
C ALA A 257 42.92 90.86 -36.90
N GLU A 258 42.26 89.98 -36.13
CA GLU A 258 42.74 89.58 -34.78
C GLU A 258 43.35 88.16 -34.69
N ASN A 259 42.52 87.10 -34.73
CA ASN A 259 42.78 85.80 -34.09
C ASN A 259 43.80 84.86 -34.78
N ARG A 260 45.07 85.27 -34.96
CA ARG A 260 46.14 84.49 -35.61
C ARG A 260 47.08 83.74 -34.63
N GLU A 261 46.56 82.97 -33.67
CA GLU A 261 47.39 82.33 -32.61
C GLU A 261 47.16 80.82 -32.26
N LEU A 262 46.44 80.50 -31.17
CA LEU A 262 46.84 79.42 -30.23
C LEU A 262 46.31 77.99 -30.50
N MET A 263 47.18 76.97 -30.27
CA MET A 263 46.86 75.52 -30.25
C MET A 263 48.02 74.71 -29.61
N ARG A 264 47.78 73.57 -28.88
CA ARG A 264 48.91 72.76 -28.31
C ARG A 264 48.81 71.27 -27.86
N GLN A 265 47.89 70.86 -26.96
CA GLN A 265 48.23 69.87 -25.88
C GLN A 265 47.95 68.35 -26.12
N ALA A 266 48.07 67.51 -25.06
CA ALA A 266 48.37 66.05 -25.07
C ALA A 266 47.31 65.12 -24.41
N LEU A 267 47.65 63.85 -24.07
CA LEU A 267 46.73 62.70 -24.31
C LEU A 267 46.87 61.39 -23.44
N GLU A 268 47.64 61.31 -22.35
CA GLU A 268 48.38 60.05 -22.04
C GLU A 268 47.82 58.98 -21.05
N GLU A 269 46.66 59.13 -20.39
CA GLU A 269 46.35 58.33 -19.17
C GLU A 269 45.42 57.11 -19.35
N ALA A 270 45.91 55.90 -18.98
CA ALA A 270 45.21 54.60 -19.00
C ALA A 270 45.88 53.62 -17.98
N GLU A 271 45.46 52.37 -17.69
CA GLU A 271 44.39 51.51 -18.28
C GLU A 271 43.72 50.57 -17.24
N ALA A 272 44.50 49.74 -16.53
CA ALA A 272 44.09 48.36 -16.24
C ALA A 272 43.70 48.01 -14.79
N GLU A 273 42.71 47.10 -14.63
CA GLU A 273 42.61 46.18 -13.49
C GLU A 273 42.03 44.82 -13.93
N MET A 274 42.64 43.71 -13.52
CA MET A 274 42.24 42.34 -13.92
C MET A 274 42.86 41.24 -13.02
N ARG A 275 42.31 40.00 -13.10
CA ARG A 275 42.90 38.67 -12.78
C ARG A 275 42.71 37.98 -11.41
N LYS A 276 42.15 38.60 -10.38
CA LYS A 276 42.59 38.30 -8.99
C LYS A 276 41.90 37.18 -8.14
N LYS A 277 41.03 36.28 -8.65
CA LYS A 277 40.35 35.21 -7.84
C LYS A 277 39.88 33.98 -8.67
N LEU A 278 39.92 32.73 -8.13
CA LEU A 278 39.17 31.57 -8.71
C LEU A 278 39.00 30.23 -7.91
N GLU A 279 39.77 29.91 -6.86
CA GLU A 279 40.20 28.49 -6.64
C GLU A 279 39.53 27.61 -5.53
N LEU A 280 38.43 28.02 -4.88
CA LEU A 280 38.00 27.42 -3.60
C LEU A 280 37.06 26.18 -3.66
N ILE A 281 37.65 24.96 -3.72
CA ILE A 281 37.24 23.69 -3.04
C ILE A 281 35.72 23.29 -3.08
N HIS A 282 35.22 22.22 -3.72
CA HIS A 282 35.75 21.04 -4.44
C HIS A 282 36.04 19.71 -3.67
N GLN A 283 35.49 19.45 -2.46
CA GLN A 283 35.66 18.14 -1.76
C GLN A 283 34.44 17.66 -0.92
N ILE A 284 34.49 16.40 -0.47
CA ILE A 284 33.66 15.72 0.57
C ILE A 284 32.15 15.48 0.24
N LYS A 285 31.80 14.45 -0.56
CA LYS A 285 30.39 14.01 -0.71
C LYS A 285 30.08 12.53 -1.14
N ALA A 286 30.81 11.53 -0.64
CA ALA A 286 30.48 10.07 -0.76
C ALA A 286 31.09 9.29 0.45
N ALA A 287 30.57 8.17 1.04
CA ALA A 287 29.38 7.29 0.86
C ALA A 287 28.67 6.97 2.25
N GLU A 288 28.14 5.81 2.74
CA GLU A 288 27.94 4.37 2.34
C GLU A 288 26.82 3.65 3.21
N ALA A 289 26.66 2.30 3.24
CA ALA A 289 25.54 1.54 3.92
C ALA A 289 25.78 -0.01 4.25
N SER A 290 24.79 -0.79 4.82
CA SER A 290 24.69 -2.31 5.09
C SER A 290 25.17 -2.88 6.49
N PRO A 291 25.08 -4.19 6.98
CA PRO A 291 24.44 -5.53 6.60
C PRO A 291 23.74 -6.38 7.78
N ALA A 292 23.47 -7.74 7.70
CA ALA A 292 22.84 -8.60 8.79
C ALA A 292 22.97 -10.21 8.76
N PRO A 293 22.70 -11.02 9.85
CA PRO A 293 22.91 -12.53 10.00
C PRO A 293 21.76 -13.47 10.59
N ARG A 294 21.91 -14.84 10.76
CA ARG A 294 20.87 -15.88 11.22
C ARG A 294 21.34 -17.32 11.75
N GLN A 295 20.41 -18.18 12.31
CA GLN A 295 20.30 -19.72 12.38
C GLN A 295 21.12 -20.59 13.43
N LYS A 296 20.90 -21.90 13.86
CA LYS A 296 19.90 -23.07 13.83
C LYS A 296 20.22 -24.21 14.92
N MET A 297 19.45 -25.34 15.13
CA MET A 297 19.55 -26.39 16.25
C MET A 297 19.01 -27.87 15.97
N LEU A 298 19.19 -28.93 16.85
CA LEU A 298 18.78 -30.40 16.71
C LEU A 298 18.57 -31.30 18.02
N ASP A 299 18.35 -32.66 17.97
CA ASP A 299 17.74 -33.60 19.02
C ASP A 299 18.11 -35.17 18.98
N LEU A 300 17.85 -36.06 20.02
CA LEU A 300 18.24 -37.55 20.19
C LEU A 300 17.44 -38.49 21.22
N THR A 301 17.51 -39.88 21.16
CA THR A 301 16.79 -40.92 22.06
C THR A 301 17.37 -42.41 22.17
N SER A 302 17.04 -43.29 23.19
CA SER A 302 17.37 -44.79 23.30
C SER A 302 16.62 -45.68 24.40
N THR A 303 16.70 -47.06 24.47
CA THR A 303 16.02 -48.04 25.47
C THR A 303 16.56 -49.54 25.56
N ALA A 304 16.16 -50.44 26.54
CA ALA A 304 16.60 -51.88 26.77
C ALA A 304 15.63 -52.87 27.59
N GLY A 305 15.97 -54.18 27.90
CA GLY A 305 15.15 -55.21 28.67
C GLY A 305 15.77 -56.62 29.07
N ALA A 306 15.08 -57.57 29.79
CA ALA A 306 15.60 -58.89 30.38
C ALA A 306 14.58 -60.07 30.74
N TRP A 307 15.00 -61.24 31.35
CA TRP A 307 14.23 -62.56 31.54
C TRP A 307 14.60 -63.46 32.80
N LEU A 308 13.75 -64.45 33.29
CA LEU A 308 14.08 -65.62 34.21
C LEU A 308 12.95 -66.74 34.40
N LEU A 309 13.15 -67.90 35.13
CA LEU A 309 12.22 -69.07 35.38
C LEU A 309 12.53 -69.98 36.66
N SER A 310 11.63 -70.88 37.17
CA SER A 310 11.81 -71.91 38.28
C SER A 310 10.66 -72.99 38.45
N GLU A 311 10.81 -74.09 39.28
CA GLU A 311 9.92 -75.31 39.43
C GLU A 311 9.76 -75.96 40.88
N MET A 312 9.02 -77.10 41.10
CA MET A 312 8.71 -77.73 42.46
C MET A 312 8.33 -79.27 42.54
N SER A 313 7.75 -79.82 43.67
CA SER A 313 7.71 -81.28 44.07
C SER A 313 6.41 -81.90 44.76
N ILE A 314 6.49 -82.97 45.62
CA ILE A 314 5.48 -84.08 45.85
C ILE A 314 5.17 -84.54 47.34
N ALA A 315 4.11 -85.38 47.62
CA ALA A 315 3.65 -85.88 48.98
C ALA A 315 2.76 -87.20 49.02
N GLU A 316 2.06 -87.58 50.14
CA GLU A 316 1.12 -88.74 50.37
C GLU A 316 -0.19 -88.72 49.53
N LEU A 317 -0.06 -88.51 48.23
CA LEU A 317 -1.10 -88.01 47.32
C LEU A 317 -2.11 -89.07 46.80
N ARG A 318 -2.61 -90.03 47.60
CA ARG A 318 -3.47 -91.12 47.07
C ARG A 318 -4.85 -91.32 47.71
N GLU A 319 -4.99 -91.80 48.94
CA GLU A 319 -6.35 -92.03 49.49
C GLU A 319 -7.00 -90.74 50.01
N ARG A 320 -6.21 -89.81 50.58
CA ARG A 320 -6.64 -88.41 50.74
C ARG A 320 -7.18 -87.86 49.42
N LEU A 321 -6.45 -88.10 48.33
CA LEU A 321 -6.80 -87.70 46.97
C LEU A 321 -8.05 -88.45 46.42
N ALA A 322 -8.54 -89.52 47.06
CA ALA A 322 -9.76 -90.24 46.66
C ALA A 322 -11.04 -89.69 47.30
N LEU A 323 -11.03 -89.33 48.59
CA LEU A 323 -12.15 -88.61 49.21
C LEU A 323 -12.18 -87.14 48.79
N MET A 324 -11.00 -86.52 48.62
CA MET A 324 -10.90 -85.22 47.94
C MET A 324 -11.58 -85.31 46.58
N LYS A 325 -11.26 -86.29 45.71
CA LYS A 325 -11.91 -86.52 44.40
C LYS A 325 -13.45 -86.59 44.36
N VAL A 326 -14.15 -86.79 45.48
CA VAL A 326 -15.63 -86.76 45.52
C VAL A 326 -16.13 -85.38 45.89
N ALA A 327 -15.59 -84.78 46.96
CA ALA A 327 -15.89 -83.40 47.33
C ALA A 327 -15.42 -82.39 46.25
N GLU A 328 -14.29 -82.68 45.60
CA GLU A 328 -13.71 -82.00 44.45
C GLU A 328 -14.65 -82.09 43.24
N LYS A 329 -15.33 -83.22 42.98
CA LYS A 329 -16.35 -83.31 41.92
C LYS A 329 -17.59 -82.48 42.20
N GLU A 330 -18.13 -82.53 43.42
CA GLU A 330 -19.28 -81.69 43.78
C GLU A 330 -18.92 -80.20 43.78
N ALA A 331 -17.71 -79.86 44.22
CA ALA A 331 -17.19 -78.49 44.15
C ALA A 331 -16.91 -78.09 42.70
N GLU A 332 -16.39 -78.97 41.86
CA GLU A 332 -16.23 -78.76 40.42
C GLU A 332 -17.57 -78.52 39.74
N GLU A 333 -18.62 -79.27 40.06
CA GLU A 333 -19.95 -79.08 39.47
C GLU A 333 -20.55 -77.73 39.87
N LYS A 334 -20.59 -77.42 41.17
CA LYS A 334 -20.98 -76.08 41.66
C LYS A 334 -20.11 -74.98 41.03
N LYS A 335 -18.81 -75.21 40.83
CA LYS A 335 -17.91 -74.25 40.18
C LYS A 335 -18.13 -74.14 38.67
N ARG A 336 -18.50 -75.22 37.97
CA ARG A 336 -18.87 -75.20 36.54
C ARG A 336 -20.14 -74.38 36.35
N ASP A 337 -21.12 -74.53 37.24
CA ASP A 337 -22.37 -73.76 37.24
C ASP A 337 -22.12 -72.28 37.55
N GLU A 338 -21.37 -71.96 38.62
CA GLU A 338 -20.91 -70.59 38.90
C GLU A 338 -20.15 -69.97 37.71
N ILE A 339 -19.30 -70.75 37.03
CA ILE A 339 -18.56 -70.32 35.84
C ILE A 339 -19.49 -70.12 34.64
N LEU A 340 -20.59 -70.86 34.53
CA LEU A 340 -21.57 -70.76 33.46
C LEU A 340 -22.46 -69.52 33.67
N GLU A 341 -23.00 -69.32 34.87
CA GLU A 341 -23.72 -68.10 35.26
C GLU A 341 -22.82 -66.86 35.12
N ALA A 342 -21.57 -66.93 35.60
CA ALA A 342 -20.61 -65.83 35.48
C ALA A 342 -20.03 -65.67 34.06
N LYS A 343 -20.37 -66.52 33.08
CA LYS A 343 -20.20 -66.26 31.65
C LYS A 343 -21.44 -65.54 31.11
N GLN A 344 -22.63 -66.11 31.30
CA GLN A 344 -23.89 -65.52 30.86
C GLN A 344 -24.07 -64.07 31.34
N ALA A 345 -23.76 -63.79 32.62
CA ALA A 345 -23.81 -62.44 33.19
C ALA A 345 -22.81 -61.47 32.52
N LYS A 346 -21.62 -61.95 32.12
CA LYS A 346 -20.64 -61.12 31.39
C LYS A 346 -21.06 -60.89 29.94
N ASP A 347 -21.62 -61.91 29.30
CA ASP A 347 -22.10 -61.81 27.93
C ASP A 347 -23.29 -60.83 27.85
N GLN A 348 -24.22 -60.87 28.82
CA GLN A 348 -25.28 -59.87 28.96
C GLN A 348 -24.72 -58.46 29.20
N GLN A 349 -23.78 -58.29 30.15
CA GLN A 349 -23.13 -57.00 30.38
C GLN A 349 -22.43 -56.44 29.12
N LEU A 350 -21.86 -57.31 28.28
CA LEU A 350 -21.24 -56.92 27.01
C LEU A 350 -22.29 -56.51 25.96
N ILE A 351 -23.47 -57.13 25.94
CA ILE A 351 -24.61 -56.72 25.10
C ILE A 351 -25.15 -55.36 25.56
N ASP A 352 -25.44 -55.20 26.85
CA ASP A 352 -25.99 -53.96 27.43
C ASP A 352 -25.06 -52.75 27.19
N THR A 353 -23.76 -52.95 27.38
CA THR A 353 -22.75 -51.90 27.13
C THR A 353 -22.59 -51.61 25.63
N LEU A 354 -22.69 -52.60 24.75
CA LEU A 354 -22.68 -52.41 23.29
C LEU A 354 -23.92 -51.63 22.80
N GLU A 355 -25.09 -51.86 23.39
CA GLU A 355 -26.28 -51.05 23.13
C GLU A 355 -26.07 -49.59 23.54
N CYS A 356 -25.57 -49.35 24.75
CA CYS A 356 -25.31 -47.99 25.24
C CYS A 356 -24.31 -47.25 24.35
N ILE A 357 -23.21 -47.92 23.95
CA ILE A 357 -22.26 -47.41 22.96
C ILE A 357 -22.95 -47.05 21.64
N SER A 358 -23.85 -47.91 21.15
CA SER A 358 -24.57 -47.70 19.89
C SER A 358 -25.52 -46.49 19.96
N LYS A 359 -26.23 -46.33 21.09
CA LYS A 359 -27.10 -45.18 21.39
C LYS A 359 -26.29 -43.87 21.40
N HIS A 360 -25.12 -43.85 22.06
CA HIS A 360 -24.21 -42.70 22.07
C HIS A 360 -23.63 -42.34 20.70
N ARG A 361 -23.16 -43.33 19.94
CA ARG A 361 -22.63 -43.11 18.58
C ARG A 361 -23.69 -42.57 17.62
N LEU A 362 -24.96 -43.00 17.76
CA LEU A 362 -26.07 -42.49 16.97
C LEU A 362 -26.33 -41.00 17.24
N GLU A 363 -26.40 -40.58 18.51
CA GLU A 363 -26.63 -39.17 18.86
C GLU A 363 -25.40 -38.28 18.60
N GLN A 364 -24.18 -38.81 18.69
CA GLN A 364 -22.97 -38.13 18.18
C GLN A 364 -23.07 -37.89 16.67
N THR A 365 -23.50 -38.89 15.89
CA THR A 365 -23.66 -38.78 14.43
C THR A 365 -24.75 -37.75 14.08
N ARG A 366 -25.88 -37.80 14.78
CA ARG A 366 -27.00 -36.85 14.63
C ARG A 366 -26.60 -35.42 14.96
N SER A 367 -25.96 -35.19 16.10
CA SER A 367 -25.50 -33.86 16.51
C SER A 367 -24.34 -33.33 15.64
N ALA A 368 -23.49 -34.21 15.09
CA ALA A 368 -22.50 -33.83 14.08
C ALA A 368 -23.16 -33.41 12.75
N ALA A 369 -24.21 -34.13 12.30
CA ALA A 369 -24.99 -33.76 11.12
C ALA A 369 -25.70 -32.40 11.29
N LEU A 370 -26.34 -32.15 12.45
CA LEU A 370 -26.95 -30.86 12.76
C LEU A 370 -25.94 -29.71 12.70
N ARG A 371 -24.77 -29.88 13.34
CA ARG A 371 -23.65 -28.90 13.28
C ARG A 371 -23.09 -28.71 11.86
N LEU A 372 -23.22 -29.69 10.97
CA LEU A 372 -22.85 -29.56 9.57
C LEU A 372 -23.90 -28.76 8.79
N GLU A 373 -25.19 -28.98 9.03
CA GLU A 373 -26.27 -28.17 8.44
C GLU A 373 -26.24 -26.71 8.92
N GLU A 374 -25.93 -26.45 10.19
CA GLU A 374 -25.68 -25.08 10.69
C GLU A 374 -24.51 -24.40 9.96
N LYS A 375 -23.44 -25.13 9.64
CA LYS A 375 -22.32 -24.61 8.85
C LYS A 375 -22.72 -24.38 7.38
N LYS A 376 -23.47 -25.30 6.77
CA LYS A 376 -23.97 -25.19 5.38
C LYS A 376 -24.93 -24.02 5.17
N LYS A 377 -25.81 -23.74 6.14
CA LYS A 377 -26.70 -22.57 6.14
C LYS A 377 -25.94 -21.24 6.14
N GLY A 378 -24.64 -21.27 6.43
CA GLY A 378 -23.74 -20.14 6.43
C GLY A 378 -23.87 -19.32 7.70
N LYS A 379 -22.73 -18.86 8.24
CA LYS A 379 -22.78 -17.72 9.15
C LYS A 379 -23.22 -16.50 8.33
N PRO A 380 -24.29 -15.79 8.69
CA PRO A 380 -24.59 -14.52 8.05
C PRO A 380 -23.37 -13.61 8.24
N VAL A 381 -22.83 -13.08 7.14
CA VAL A 381 -21.71 -12.13 7.19
C VAL A 381 -22.14 -11.01 8.11
N SER A 382 -21.40 -10.79 9.20
CA SER A 382 -21.82 -9.90 10.28
C SER A 382 -22.02 -8.48 9.73
N ALA A 383 -23.29 -8.12 9.51
CA ALA A 383 -23.64 -6.83 8.93
C ALA A 383 -23.09 -5.73 9.82
N ILE A 384 -22.24 -4.85 9.25
CA ILE A 384 -21.64 -3.74 9.98
C ILE A 384 -22.77 -2.95 10.66
N PRO A 385 -22.70 -2.72 11.99
CA PRO A 385 -23.80 -2.11 12.73
C PRO A 385 -24.20 -0.76 12.13
N LYS A 386 -25.38 -0.69 11.51
CA LYS A 386 -25.92 0.54 10.92
C LYS A 386 -26.43 1.47 12.02
N THR A 387 -25.50 2.11 12.73
CA THR A 387 -25.81 3.19 13.66
C THR A 387 -26.21 4.44 12.89
N GLU A 388 -27.08 5.26 13.48
CA GLU A 388 -27.62 6.48 12.86
C GLU A 388 -26.48 7.43 12.39
N GLN A 389 -25.45 7.58 13.23
CA GLN A 389 -24.25 8.35 12.92
C GLN A 389 -23.50 7.86 11.65
N LEU A 390 -23.53 6.56 11.35
CA LEU A 390 -22.93 6.01 10.13
C LEU A 390 -23.82 6.24 8.91
N THR A 391 -25.14 6.15 9.05
CA THR A 391 -26.06 6.48 7.96
C THR A 391 -26.04 7.96 7.59
N ASP A 392 -25.90 8.84 8.59
CA ASP A 392 -25.75 10.28 8.35
C ASP A 392 -24.41 10.62 7.68
N LEU A 393 -23.30 10.03 8.15
CA LEU A 393 -21.99 10.19 7.49
C LEU A 393 -22.01 9.64 6.06
N GLN A 394 -22.69 8.52 5.81
CA GLN A 394 -22.85 7.99 4.45
C GLN A 394 -23.64 8.97 3.57
N ARG A 395 -24.77 9.49 4.06
CA ARG A 395 -25.58 10.51 3.37
C ARG A 395 -24.77 11.79 3.08
N GLN A 396 -23.91 12.23 4.00
CA GLN A 396 -23.01 13.37 3.80
C GLN A 396 -21.98 13.11 2.69
N VAL A 397 -21.34 11.93 2.69
CA VAL A 397 -20.39 11.51 1.63
C VAL A 397 -21.08 11.46 0.27
N GLU A 398 -22.30 10.92 0.20
CA GLU A 398 -23.09 10.85 -1.02
C GLU A 398 -23.50 12.25 -1.53
N ALA A 399 -23.92 13.16 -0.64
CA ALA A 399 -24.22 14.55 -0.98
C ALA A 399 -22.99 15.32 -1.52
N LYS A 400 -21.83 15.20 -0.86
CA LYS A 400 -20.57 15.84 -1.33
C LYS A 400 -20.12 15.27 -2.67
N ARG A 401 -20.24 13.95 -2.87
CA ARG A 401 -20.00 13.30 -4.17
C ARG A 401 -20.93 13.82 -5.27
N GLN A 402 -22.23 14.00 -4.99
CA GLN A 402 -23.16 14.58 -5.96
C GLN A 402 -22.81 16.03 -6.30
N ALA A 403 -22.44 16.85 -5.31
CA ALA A 403 -21.97 18.22 -5.54
C ALA A 403 -20.71 18.24 -6.43
N ARG A 404 -19.74 17.36 -6.19
CA ARG A 404 -18.53 17.21 -7.03
C ARG A 404 -18.89 16.85 -8.47
N ILE A 405 -19.87 15.97 -8.69
CA ILE A 405 -20.32 15.59 -10.04
C ILE A 405 -20.94 16.79 -10.76
N ARG A 406 -21.83 17.56 -10.10
CA ARG A 406 -22.43 18.77 -10.66
C ARG A 406 -21.39 19.83 -11.02
N ALA A 407 -20.50 20.18 -10.08
CA ALA A 407 -19.40 21.12 -10.35
C ALA A 407 -18.47 20.61 -11.46
N GLN A 408 -18.24 19.29 -11.56
CA GLN A 408 -17.48 18.73 -12.68
C GLN A 408 -18.24 18.89 -14.00
N GLU A 409 -19.57 18.72 -14.03
CA GLU A 409 -20.42 18.88 -15.21
C GLU A 409 -20.53 20.34 -15.66
N GLU A 410 -20.71 21.28 -14.73
CA GLU A 410 -20.64 22.73 -14.98
C GLU A 410 -19.26 23.14 -15.52
N SER A 411 -18.18 22.51 -15.06
CA SER A 411 -16.82 22.75 -15.56
C SER A 411 -16.50 22.11 -16.93
N LYS A 412 -17.33 21.17 -17.42
CA LYS A 412 -17.15 20.51 -18.73
C LYS A 412 -17.61 21.44 -19.86
N LEU A 413 -16.73 22.37 -20.24
CA LEU A 413 -16.86 23.10 -21.51
C LEU A 413 -16.88 22.09 -22.67
N THR A 414 -18.06 21.86 -23.26
CA THR A 414 -18.19 21.03 -24.46
C THR A 414 -17.49 21.71 -25.63
N PRO A 415 -16.45 21.12 -26.23
CA PRO A 415 -15.71 21.78 -27.31
C PRO A 415 -16.63 21.95 -28.53
N GLY A 416 -16.82 23.20 -28.97
CA GLY A 416 -17.72 23.52 -30.06
C GLY A 416 -17.35 22.78 -31.36
N ARG A 417 -18.36 22.42 -32.17
CA ARG A 417 -18.21 21.54 -33.34
C ARG A 417 -17.13 21.98 -34.34
N SER A 418 -16.86 23.28 -34.46
CA SER A 418 -15.76 23.83 -35.26
C SER A 418 -14.37 23.52 -34.66
N SER A 419 -14.22 23.59 -33.34
CA SER A 419 -12.96 23.29 -32.65
C SER A 419 -12.61 21.80 -32.73
N THR A 420 -13.58 20.90 -32.57
CA THR A 420 -13.36 19.45 -32.69
C THR A 420 -12.98 19.07 -34.11
N MET A 421 -13.67 19.60 -35.12
CA MET A 421 -13.30 19.44 -36.54
C MET A 421 -11.87 19.94 -36.82
N ARG A 422 -11.49 21.11 -36.28
CA ARG A 422 -10.13 21.66 -36.43
C ARG A 422 -9.07 20.78 -35.77
N THR A 423 -9.32 20.24 -34.59
CA THR A 423 -8.38 19.29 -33.95
C THR A 423 -8.28 17.98 -34.72
N ALA A 424 -9.38 17.44 -35.24
CA ALA A 424 -9.36 16.23 -36.06
C ALA A 424 -8.57 16.43 -37.37
N ALA A 425 -8.74 17.58 -38.03
CA ALA A 425 -7.98 17.94 -39.23
C ALA A 425 -6.46 18.05 -38.94
N LEU A 426 -6.07 18.70 -37.85
CA LEU A 426 -4.65 18.80 -37.43
C LEU A 426 -4.04 17.43 -37.08
N ILE A 427 -4.80 16.55 -36.42
CA ILE A 427 -4.38 15.16 -36.16
C ILE A 427 -4.23 14.38 -37.47
N GLY A 428 -5.13 14.57 -38.44
CA GLY A 428 -5.03 13.99 -39.78
C GLY A 428 -3.79 14.45 -40.54
N GLN A 429 -3.51 15.76 -40.55
CA GLN A 429 -2.30 16.34 -41.15
C GLN A 429 -1.02 15.79 -40.48
N LYS A 430 -0.98 15.69 -39.14
CA LYS A 430 0.16 15.09 -38.43
C LYS A 430 0.41 13.64 -38.85
N LYS A 431 -0.64 12.82 -38.96
CA LYS A 431 -0.52 11.43 -39.45
C LYS A 431 -0.02 11.35 -40.89
N ALA A 432 -0.53 12.19 -41.80
CA ALA A 432 -0.08 12.22 -43.19
C ALA A 432 1.40 12.62 -43.36
N LEU A 433 1.89 13.52 -42.51
CA LEU A 433 3.31 13.89 -42.43
C LEU A 433 4.17 12.75 -41.85
N GLU A 434 3.69 12.08 -40.79
CA GLU A 434 4.36 10.91 -40.21
C GLU A 434 4.44 9.75 -41.21
N GLU A 435 3.36 9.43 -41.92
CA GLU A 435 3.36 8.42 -42.98
C GLU A 435 4.33 8.75 -44.13
N SER A 436 4.41 10.03 -44.53
CA SER A 436 5.36 10.46 -45.56
C SER A 436 6.81 10.25 -45.10
N ARG A 437 7.12 10.63 -43.86
CA ARG A 437 8.43 10.40 -43.23
C ARG A 437 8.77 8.92 -43.11
N TRP A 438 7.81 8.04 -42.78
CA TRP A 438 8.04 6.59 -42.76
C TRP A 438 8.35 6.04 -44.16
N LYS A 439 7.61 6.45 -45.20
CA LYS A 439 7.85 6.04 -46.59
C LYS A 439 9.23 6.50 -47.10
N GLU A 440 9.75 7.63 -46.62
CA GLU A 440 11.13 8.08 -46.91
C GLU A 440 12.20 7.26 -46.17
N LEU A 441 11.97 6.89 -44.91
CA LEU A 441 12.84 6.01 -44.13
C LEU A 441 12.88 4.59 -44.72
N GLU A 442 11.76 4.08 -45.23
CA GLU A 442 11.70 2.81 -45.96
C GLU A 442 12.48 2.89 -47.28
N ARG A 443 12.25 3.93 -48.10
CA ARG A 443 12.98 4.13 -49.36
C ARG A 443 14.49 4.31 -49.17
N THR A 444 14.95 4.92 -48.08
CA THR A 444 16.38 5.01 -47.76
C THR A 444 16.95 3.66 -47.32
N ARG A 445 16.24 2.91 -46.48
CA ARG A 445 16.60 1.53 -46.11
C ARG A 445 16.67 0.61 -47.33
N GLU A 446 15.67 0.62 -48.21
CA GLU A 446 15.69 -0.14 -49.47
C GLU A 446 16.91 0.21 -50.33
N LYS A 447 17.23 1.51 -50.49
CA LYS A 447 18.43 1.94 -51.24
C LYS A 447 19.70 1.36 -50.62
N THR A 448 19.87 1.45 -49.30
CA THR A 448 21.04 0.85 -48.62
C THR A 448 21.10 -0.67 -48.78
N ALA A 449 19.97 -1.38 -48.65
CA ALA A 449 19.90 -2.83 -48.83
C ALA A 449 20.22 -3.26 -50.27
N ARG A 450 19.72 -2.53 -51.29
CA ARG A 450 20.05 -2.77 -52.70
C ARG A 450 21.54 -2.49 -53.01
N ILE A 451 22.15 -1.51 -52.35
CA ILE A 451 23.59 -1.22 -52.47
C ILE A 451 24.42 -2.37 -51.87
N MET A 452 24.09 -2.83 -50.65
CA MET A 452 24.79 -3.96 -50.02
C MET A 452 24.59 -5.27 -50.80
N SER A 453 23.36 -5.54 -51.27
CA SER A 453 23.02 -6.75 -52.05
C SER A 453 23.69 -6.81 -53.43
N ARG A 454 24.20 -5.69 -53.96
CA ARG A 454 24.91 -5.66 -55.26
C ARG A 454 26.41 -5.94 -55.16
N GLY A 455 26.89 -6.43 -54.01
CA GLY A 455 28.28 -6.90 -53.86
C GLY A 455 29.33 -5.79 -53.85
N GLY A 456 28.92 -4.54 -53.58
CA GLY A 456 29.79 -3.36 -53.52
C GLY A 456 30.71 -3.33 -52.29
N ASN A 457 31.54 -4.37 -52.09
CA ASN A 457 32.37 -4.54 -50.90
C ASN A 457 33.68 -3.71 -50.92
N LYS A 458 33.65 -2.53 -51.58
CA LYS A 458 34.76 -1.58 -51.67
C LYS A 458 34.21 -0.15 -51.69
N TYR A 459 34.64 0.65 -50.71
CA TYR A 459 34.24 2.04 -50.43
C TYR A 459 32.76 2.22 -50.00
N SER A 460 32.40 3.15 -49.12
CA SER A 460 33.18 4.21 -48.46
C SER A 460 32.82 4.31 -46.97
N GLU A 461 33.74 4.80 -46.15
CA GLU A 461 33.53 5.11 -44.73
C GLU A 461 32.30 6.02 -44.50
N ALA A 462 31.99 6.89 -45.46
CA ALA A 462 30.79 7.73 -45.44
C ALA A 462 29.47 6.93 -45.33
N ALA A 463 29.40 5.73 -45.90
CA ALA A 463 28.21 4.86 -45.79
C ALA A 463 28.03 4.30 -44.37
N GLN A 464 29.14 4.00 -43.68
CA GLN A 464 29.13 3.55 -42.28
C GLN A 464 28.84 4.71 -41.31
N ARG A 465 29.27 5.93 -41.64
CA ARG A 465 28.90 7.15 -40.91
C ARG A 465 27.41 7.48 -41.06
N LEU A 466 26.79 7.22 -42.21
CA LEU A 466 25.35 7.40 -42.42
C LEU A 466 24.49 6.38 -41.65
N THR A 467 24.88 5.10 -41.62
CA THR A 467 24.14 4.07 -40.86
C THR A 467 24.24 4.28 -39.35
N SER A 468 25.41 4.70 -38.85
CA SER A 468 25.59 5.03 -37.42
C SER A 468 24.83 6.29 -36.98
N PHE A 469 24.76 7.35 -37.81
CA PHE A 469 23.92 8.52 -37.51
C PHE A 469 22.42 8.17 -37.39
N SER A 470 21.94 7.23 -38.20
CA SER A 470 20.56 6.71 -38.14
C SER A 470 20.28 5.90 -36.86
N ALA A 471 21.30 5.29 -36.25
CA ALA A 471 21.16 4.58 -34.98
C ALA A 471 21.09 5.56 -33.79
N VAL A 472 21.91 6.61 -33.79
CA VAL A 472 21.93 7.63 -32.71
C VAL A 472 20.60 8.40 -32.65
N THR A 473 20.00 8.71 -33.80
CA THR A 473 18.73 9.46 -33.89
C THR A 473 17.46 8.66 -33.56
N MET A 474 17.58 7.43 -33.06
CA MET A 474 16.47 6.66 -32.45
C MET A 474 16.66 6.39 -30.95
N ALA A 475 17.63 7.05 -30.30
CA ALA A 475 17.93 6.90 -28.87
C ALA A 475 17.44 8.08 -27.99
N THR A 476 16.60 8.97 -28.55
CA THR A 476 16.03 10.16 -27.89
C THR A 476 14.59 10.40 -28.34
#